data_AF-A0AAE4EYC8-F1
#
_entry.id   AF-A0AAE4EYC8-F1
#
_cell.length_a   1.000
_cell.length_b   1.000
_cell.length_c   1.000
_cell.angle_alpha   90.00
_cell.angle_beta   90.00
_cell.angle_gamma   90.00
#
_symmetry.space_group_name_H-M   'P 1'
#
loop_
_entity.id
_entity.type
_entity.pdbx_description
1 polymer ?
#
loop_
_entity_poly.entity_id
_entity_poly.type
_entity_poly.pdbx_seq_one_letter_code
_entity_poly.pdbx_strand_id
1 'polypeptide(L)'
;MNTYVRLVVALLVGALAFAITTVSVTSGFEPQIEFSLLIGLPMGLSAGLTALFAGYVLLWHRDRAAAGAVSERAVRLRMAALAAVADFFVVTIVGVALYVLASGSLGIGLLVAGLPVTLLLAAAVGYLVADGNRNERAEVQTQ
;
A
#
# COMPACT_ATOMS: atom_id res chain seq x y z
N MET A 1 -22.71 -1.64 -0.30
CA MET A 1 -22.65 -0.19 0.01
C MET A 1 -22.68 0.63 -1.28
N ASN A 2 -23.23 1.85 -1.26
CA ASN A 2 -23.17 2.77 -2.42
C ASN A 2 -21.70 3.11 -2.74
N THR A 3 -21.36 3.19 -4.03
CA THR A 3 -20.03 3.56 -4.53
C THR A 3 -19.53 4.88 -3.96
N TYR A 4 -20.40 5.90 -3.85
CA TYR A 4 -20.01 7.19 -3.28
C TYR A 4 -19.61 7.09 -1.81
N VAL A 5 -20.37 6.34 -1.00
CA VAL A 5 -20.05 6.13 0.42
C VAL A 5 -18.72 5.38 0.56
N ARG A 6 -18.48 4.38 -0.29
CA ARG A 6 -17.21 3.66 -0.34
C ARG A 6 -16.03 4.58 -0.63
N LEU A 7 -16.19 5.44 -1.64
CA LEU A 7 -15.16 6.38 -2.04
C LEU A 7 -14.86 7.37 -0.92
N VAL A 8 -15.89 7.93 -0.29
CA VAL A 8 -15.73 8.85 0.85
C VAL A 8 -15.03 8.17 2.02
N VAL A 9 -15.43 6.95 2.40
CA VAL A 9 -14.76 6.20 3.48
C VAL A 9 -13.31 5.92 3.14
N ALA A 10 -13.02 5.45 1.92
CA ALA A 10 -11.66 5.19 1.48
C ALA A 10 -10.81 6.47 1.43
N LEU A 11 -11.40 7.59 1.01
CA LEU A 11 -10.75 8.90 1.00
C LEU A 11 -10.41 9.38 2.40
N LEU A 12 -11.34 9.24 3.36
CA LEU A 12 -11.10 9.61 4.75
C LEU A 12 -9.99 8.74 5.36
N VAL A 13 -9.98 7.44 5.09
CA VAL A 13 -8.93 6.52 5.54
C VAL A 13 -7.58 6.89 4.92
N GLY A 14 -7.54 7.20 3.62
CA GLY A 14 -6.34 7.66 2.93
C GLY A 14 -5.82 8.99 3.48
N ALA A 15 -6.70 9.97 3.67
CA ALA A 15 -6.34 11.28 4.24
C ALA A 15 -5.81 11.15 5.68
N LEU A 16 -6.40 10.26 6.49
CA LEU A 16 -5.94 9.98 7.84
C LEU A 16 -4.54 9.33 7.84
N ALA A 17 -4.33 8.31 6.99
CA ALA A 17 -3.02 7.67 6.86
C ALA A 17 -1.94 8.64 6.37
N PHE A 18 -2.29 9.51 5.41
CA PHE A 18 -1.42 10.60 4.96
C PHE A 18 -1.04 11.53 6.12
N ALA A 19 -2.02 12.03 6.86
CA ALA A 19 -1.79 12.98 7.95
C ALA A 19 -0.94 12.36 9.06
N ILE A 20 -1.30 11.17 9.53
CA ILE A 20 -0.56 10.46 10.59
C ILE A 20 0.88 10.23 10.14
N THR A 21 1.09 9.66 8.95
CA THR A 21 2.44 9.34 8.46
C THR A 21 3.27 10.60 8.27
N THR A 22 2.70 11.64 7.64
CA THR A 22 3.40 12.91 7.43
C THR A 22 3.83 13.50 8.77
N VAL A 23 2.90 13.61 9.74
CA VAL A 23 3.19 14.19 11.05
C VAL A 23 4.21 13.36 11.81
N SER A 24 4.07 12.03 11.87
CA SER A 24 4.98 11.14 12.59
C SER A 24 6.40 11.14 12.00
N VAL A 25 6.52 11.19 10.66
CA VAL A 25 7.82 11.28 10.01
C VAL A 25 8.43 12.66 10.26
N THR A 26 7.65 13.72 10.04
CA THR A 26 8.09 15.12 10.21
C THR A 26 8.58 15.36 11.65
N SER A 27 7.83 14.93 12.66
CA SER A 27 8.22 15.08 14.07
C SER A 27 9.45 14.25 14.44
N GLY A 28 9.69 13.13 13.77
CA GLY A 28 10.89 12.31 13.96
C GLY A 28 12.20 12.96 13.52
N PHE A 29 12.14 14.03 12.72
CA PHE A 29 13.31 14.75 12.19
C PHE A 29 13.52 16.13 12.83
N GLU A 30 12.76 16.51 13.85
CA GLU A 30 13.03 17.77 14.57
C GLU A 30 14.36 17.67 15.36
N PRO A 31 15.26 18.69 15.27
CA PRO A 31 15.01 20.08 14.83
C PRO A 31 15.40 20.39 13.37
N GLN A 32 15.77 19.42 12.53
CA GLN A 32 16.13 19.67 11.11
C GLN A 32 14.88 19.88 10.23
N ILE A 33 14.22 21.03 10.42
CA ILE A 33 12.97 21.41 9.74
C ILE A 33 13.08 21.40 8.20
N GLU A 34 14.28 21.66 7.67
CA GLU A 34 14.56 21.75 6.23
C GLU A 34 14.29 20.43 5.48
N PHE A 35 14.51 19.29 6.16
CA PHE A 35 14.32 17.96 5.59
C PHE A 35 12.98 17.33 5.95
N SER A 36 12.27 17.95 6.89
CA SER A 36 11.13 17.35 7.56
C SER A 36 9.93 17.16 6.60
N LEU A 37 9.59 18.19 5.82
CA LEU A 37 8.58 18.08 4.75
C LEU A 37 9.09 17.32 3.52
N LEU A 38 10.40 17.43 3.21
CA LEU A 38 11.00 16.77 2.06
C LEU A 38 10.90 15.24 2.15
N ILE A 39 10.96 14.69 3.37
CA ILE A 39 10.85 13.26 3.64
C ILE A 39 9.42 12.90 4.07
N GLY A 40 8.81 13.72 4.92
CA GLY A 40 7.47 13.48 5.45
C GLY A 40 6.39 13.48 4.38
N LEU A 41 6.45 14.37 3.40
CA LEU A 41 5.44 14.48 2.35
C LEU A 41 5.42 13.27 1.39
N PRO A 42 6.56 12.81 0.81
CA PRO A 42 6.57 11.62 -0.04
C PRO A 42 6.11 10.35 0.70
N MET A 43 6.54 10.19 1.96
CA MET A 43 6.12 9.08 2.82
C MET A 43 4.62 9.14 3.11
N GLY A 44 4.12 10.32 3.47
CA GLY A 44 2.71 10.57 3.70
C GLY A 44 1.86 10.28 2.48
N LEU A 45 2.26 10.76 1.30
CA LEU A 45 1.55 10.50 0.03
C LEU A 45 1.48 9.02 -0.26
N SER A 46 2.59 8.30 -0.09
CA SER A 46 2.65 6.86 -0.33
C SER A 46 1.74 6.09 0.62
N ALA A 47 1.74 6.43 1.91
CA ALA A 47 0.84 5.87 2.90
C ALA A 47 -0.64 6.15 2.57
N GLY A 48 -0.95 7.41 2.25
CA GLY A 48 -2.31 7.85 1.95
C GLY A 48 -2.89 7.20 0.70
N LEU A 49 -2.12 7.15 -0.40
CA LEU A 49 -2.53 6.50 -1.64
C LEU A 49 -2.68 4.98 -1.47
N THR A 50 -1.77 4.34 -0.72
CA THR A 50 -1.86 2.91 -0.42
C THR A 50 -3.12 2.60 0.40
N ALA A 51 -3.39 3.39 1.44
CA ALA A 51 -4.57 3.23 2.29
C ALA A 51 -5.88 3.52 1.53
N LEU A 52 -5.90 4.54 0.67
CA LEU A 52 -7.02 4.84 -0.22
C LEU A 52 -7.31 3.66 -1.15
N PHE A 53 -6.29 3.18 -1.86
CA PHE A 53 -6.40 2.08 -2.82
C PHE A 53 -6.88 0.80 -2.12
N ALA A 54 -6.20 0.40 -1.04
CA ALA A 54 -6.53 -0.81 -0.30
C ALA A 54 -7.92 -0.70 0.34
N GLY A 55 -8.26 0.43 0.95
CA GLY A 55 -9.57 0.66 1.56
C GLY A 55 -10.71 0.53 0.55
N TYR A 56 -10.57 1.17 -0.62
CA TYR A 56 -11.57 1.08 -1.67
C TYR A 56 -11.74 -0.37 -2.17
N VAL A 57 -10.62 -1.04 -2.48
CA VAL A 57 -10.63 -2.40 -3.03
C VAL A 57 -11.16 -3.42 -2.04
N LEU A 58 -10.77 -3.36 -0.76
CA LEU A 58 -11.25 -4.29 0.26
C LEU A 58 -12.74 -4.10 0.54
N LEU A 59 -13.23 -2.86 0.62
CA LEU A 59 -14.66 -2.58 0.78
C LEU A 59 -15.46 -3.06 -0.44
N TRP A 60 -14.90 -2.91 -1.64
CA TRP A 60 -15.50 -3.42 -2.88
C TRP A 60 -15.53 -4.94 -2.95
N HIS A 61 -14.42 -5.60 -2.61
CA HIS A 61 -14.38 -7.06 -2.52
C HIS A 61 -15.38 -7.58 -1.47
N ARG A 62 -15.48 -6.93 -0.30
CA ARG A 62 -16.43 -7.31 0.76
C ARG A 62 -17.87 -7.23 0.28
N ASP A 63 -18.24 -6.13 -0.39
CA ASP A 63 -19.58 -5.97 -0.96
C ASP A 63 -19.90 -7.04 -2.01
N ARG A 64 -18.93 -7.38 -2.88
CA ARG A 64 -19.10 -8.45 -3.88
C ARG A 64 -19.19 -9.84 -3.26
N ALA A 65 -18.39 -10.11 -2.23
CA ALA A 65 -18.46 -11.36 -1.48
C ALA A 65 -19.78 -11.54 -0.74
N ALA A 66 -20.30 -10.48 -0.11
CA ALA A 66 -21.61 -10.50 0.54
C ALA A 66 -22.76 -10.74 -0.46
N ALA A 67 -22.61 -10.28 -1.71
CA ALA A 67 -23.56 -10.52 -2.79
C ALA A 67 -23.36 -11.87 -3.52
N GLY A 68 -22.40 -12.70 -3.09
CA GLY A 68 -22.06 -13.97 -3.76
C GLY A 68 -21.42 -13.82 -5.15
N ALA A 69 -21.01 -12.60 -5.54
CA ALA A 69 -20.56 -12.26 -6.88
C ALA A 69 -19.05 -11.96 -6.94
N VAL A 70 -18.21 -12.86 -6.41
CA VAL A 70 -16.75 -12.69 -6.40
C VAL A 70 -16.17 -13.07 -7.76
N SER A 71 -16.04 -12.07 -8.63
CA SER A 71 -15.33 -12.21 -9.91
C SER A 71 -13.81 -12.39 -9.69
N GLU A 72 -13.12 -13.03 -10.63
CA GLU A 72 -11.66 -13.18 -10.63
C GLU A 72 -10.91 -11.86 -10.47
N ARG A 73 -11.38 -10.83 -11.18
CA ARG A 73 -10.82 -9.48 -11.10
C ARG A 73 -10.86 -8.92 -9.67
N ALA A 74 -11.87 -9.30 -8.87
CA ALA A 74 -11.98 -8.87 -7.48
C ALA A 74 -10.93 -9.53 -6.59
N VAL A 75 -10.64 -10.81 -6.82
CA VAL A 75 -9.57 -11.52 -6.10
C VAL A 75 -8.20 -10.96 -6.46
N ARG A 76 -7.94 -10.71 -7.75
CA ARG A 76 -6.67 -10.12 -8.21
C ARG A 76 -6.43 -8.73 -7.62
N LEU A 77 -7.44 -7.86 -7.66
CA LEU A 77 -7.33 -6.53 -7.07
C LEU A 77 -7.15 -6.60 -5.56
N ARG A 78 -7.83 -7.52 -4.86
CA ARG A 78 -7.62 -7.72 -3.42
C ARG A 78 -6.18 -8.13 -3.12
N MET A 79 -5.59 -9.05 -3.90
CA MET A 79 -4.20 -9.44 -3.70
C MET A 79 -3.22 -8.31 -4.01
N ALA A 80 -3.48 -7.53 -5.07
CA ALA A 80 -2.72 -6.31 -5.36
C ALA A 80 -2.76 -5.30 -4.20
N ALA A 81 -3.94 -5.06 -3.62
CA ALA A 81 -4.13 -4.18 -2.47
C ALA A 81 -3.38 -4.69 -1.23
N LEU A 82 -3.47 -5.99 -0.93
CA LEU A 82 -2.78 -6.58 0.21
C LEU A 82 -1.26 -6.57 0.02
N ALA A 83 -0.78 -6.84 -1.19
CA ALA A 83 0.65 -6.79 -1.52
C ALA A 83 1.20 -5.37 -1.38
N ALA A 84 0.48 -4.35 -1.88
CA ALA A 84 0.88 -2.94 -1.71
C ALA A 84 0.95 -2.53 -0.24
N VAL A 85 -0.03 -2.95 0.58
CA VAL A 85 -0.02 -2.68 2.03
C VAL A 85 1.15 -3.39 2.71
N ALA A 86 1.40 -4.65 2.40
CA ALA A 86 2.52 -5.40 2.96
C ALA A 86 3.86 -4.78 2.58
N ASP A 87 4.04 -4.43 1.30
CA ASP A 87 5.24 -3.76 0.78
C ASP A 87 5.48 -2.42 1.49
N PHE A 88 4.44 -1.60 1.63
CA PHE A 88 4.53 -0.34 2.37
C PHE A 88 5.18 -0.52 3.75
N PHE A 89 4.66 -1.47 4.54
CA PHE A 89 5.19 -1.71 5.89
C PHE A 89 6.60 -2.27 5.86
N VAL A 90 6.88 -3.26 5.00
CA VAL A 90 8.20 -3.88 4.91
C VAL A 90 9.24 -2.86 4.49
N VAL A 91 9.01 -2.11 3.42
CA VAL A 91 9.94 -1.11 2.90
C VAL A 91 10.10 0.04 3.89
N THR A 92 9.03 0.45 4.58
CA THR A 92 9.13 1.47 5.64
C THR A 92 10.01 0.99 6.79
N ILE A 93 9.79 -0.22 7.31
CA ILE A 93 10.58 -0.78 8.40
C ILE A 93 12.05 -0.91 7.99
N VAL A 94 12.32 -1.44 6.79
CA VAL A 94 13.68 -1.60 6.26
C VAL A 94 14.33 -0.23 6.06
N GLY A 95 13.63 0.73 5.48
CA GLY A 95 14.16 2.08 5.26
C GLY A 95 14.50 2.81 6.56
N VAL A 96 13.64 2.69 7.58
CA VAL A 96 13.92 3.22 8.92
C VAL A 96 15.11 2.50 9.57
N ALA A 97 15.18 1.17 9.48
CA ALA A 97 16.30 0.40 10.00
C ALA A 97 17.63 0.80 9.33
N LEU A 98 17.64 0.98 8.01
CA LEU A 98 18.82 1.45 7.28
C LEU A 98 19.22 2.86 7.68
N TYR A 99 18.25 3.76 7.87
CA TYR A 99 18.49 5.12 8.33
C TYR A 99 19.19 5.14 9.69
N VAL A 100 18.72 4.31 10.64
CA VAL A 100 19.21 4.28 12.02
C VAL A 100 20.51 3.49 12.17
N LEU A 101 20.64 2.35 11.49
CA LEU A 101 21.69 1.36 11.77
C LEU A 101 22.83 1.34 10.76
N ALA A 102 22.63 1.90 9.56
CA ALA A 102 23.59 1.78 8.46
C ALA A 102 23.99 3.16 7.91
N SER A 103 23.12 3.79 7.12
CA SER A 103 23.36 5.13 6.60
C SER A 103 22.07 5.90 6.36
N GLY A 104 22.07 7.17 6.78
CA GLY A 104 20.93 8.05 6.63
C GLY A 104 20.52 8.24 5.16
N SER A 105 21.50 8.33 4.25
CA SER A 105 21.25 8.50 2.81
C SER A 105 20.60 7.29 2.16
N LEU A 106 20.99 6.06 2.53
CA LEU A 106 20.36 4.85 2.01
C LEU A 106 18.93 4.70 2.53
N GLY A 107 18.72 4.94 3.83
CA GLY A 107 17.38 4.91 4.42
C GLY A 107 16.44 5.92 3.78
N ILE A 108 16.86 7.19 3.68
CA ILE A 108 16.06 8.24 3.03
C ILE A 108 15.82 7.93 1.55
N GLY A 109 16.85 7.48 0.82
CA GLY A 109 16.70 7.11 -0.59
C GLY A 109 15.67 6.00 -0.81
N LEU A 110 15.69 4.96 0.04
CA LEU A 110 14.72 3.88 -0.01
C LEU A 110 13.31 4.38 0.32
N LEU A 111 13.15 5.20 1.36
CA LEU A 111 11.85 5.69 1.82
C LEU A 111 11.21 6.71 0.85
N VAL A 112 12.01 7.61 0.27
CA VAL A 112 11.50 8.71 -0.55
C VAL A 112 11.37 8.31 -2.02
N ALA A 113 12.37 7.61 -2.58
CA ALA A 113 12.39 7.26 -3.99
C ALA A 113 12.05 5.78 -4.23
N GLY A 114 12.53 4.88 -3.38
CA GLY A 114 12.29 3.45 -3.53
C GLY A 114 10.84 3.07 -3.29
N LEU A 115 10.26 3.54 -2.18
CA LEU A 115 8.94 3.13 -1.72
C LEU A 115 7.82 3.42 -2.73
N PRO A 116 7.73 4.59 -3.39
CA PRO A 116 6.74 4.79 -4.46
C PRO A 116 6.85 3.77 -5.60
N VAL A 117 8.07 3.36 -5.94
CA VAL A 117 8.34 2.40 -7.02
C VAL A 117 8.02 0.97 -6.58
N THR A 118 8.43 0.57 -5.39
CA THR A 118 8.17 -0.78 -4.87
C THR A 118 6.68 -1.01 -4.64
N LEU A 119 5.92 0.01 -4.24
CA LEU A 119 4.47 -0.11 -4.07
C LEU A 119 3.77 -0.48 -5.37
N LEU A 120 4.13 0.17 -6.47
CA LEU A 120 3.57 -0.12 -7.80
C LEU A 120 3.97 -1.52 -8.25
N LEU A 121 5.23 -1.92 -8.04
CA LEU A 121 5.72 -3.26 -8.33
C LEU A 121 4.99 -4.32 -7.50
N ALA A 122 4.83 -4.11 -6.20
CA ALA A 122 4.14 -5.02 -5.30
C ALA A 122 2.67 -5.17 -5.66
N ALA A 123 1.99 -4.07 -6.01
CA ALA A 123 0.63 -4.11 -6.51
C ALA A 123 0.53 -4.92 -7.81
N ALA A 124 1.47 -4.72 -8.75
CA ALA A 124 1.52 -5.47 -10.01
C ALA A 124 1.79 -6.96 -9.78
N VAL A 125 2.77 -7.31 -8.94
CA VAL A 125 3.09 -8.69 -8.57
C VAL A 125 1.91 -9.34 -7.87
N GLY A 126 1.28 -8.68 -6.90
CA GLY A 126 0.09 -9.18 -6.21
C GLY A 126 -1.08 -9.41 -7.16
N TYR A 127 -1.23 -8.57 -8.19
CA TYR A 127 -2.23 -8.75 -9.23
C TYR A 127 -1.95 -9.99 -10.11
N LEU A 128 -0.68 -10.20 -10.49
CA LEU A 128 -0.24 -11.29 -11.38
C LEU A 128 -0.20 -12.65 -10.66
N VAL A 129 0.26 -12.71 -9.41
CA VAL A 129 0.32 -13.97 -8.64
C VAL A 129 -1.07 -14.56 -8.44
N ALA A 130 -2.10 -13.71 -8.31
CA ALA A 130 -3.49 -14.15 -8.25
C ALA A 130 -4.01 -14.80 -9.56
N ASP A 131 -3.31 -14.60 -10.68
CA ASP A 131 -3.55 -15.30 -11.95
C ASP A 131 -2.88 -16.68 -11.98
N GLY A 132 -1.59 -16.73 -11.68
CA GLY A 132 -0.77 -17.96 -11.76
C GLY A 132 -1.26 -19.07 -10.83
N ASN A 133 -1.63 -18.73 -9.59
CA ASN A 133 -2.06 -19.69 -8.57
C ASN A 133 -3.39 -20.40 -8.91
N ARG A 134 -4.09 -19.96 -9.96
CA ARG A 134 -5.31 -20.59 -10.46
C ARG A 134 -5.05 -21.51 -11.66
N ASN A 135 -4.16 -21.14 -12.58
CA ASN A 135 -3.80 -22.04 -13.70
C ASN A 135 -3.27 -23.38 -13.16
N GLU A 136 -2.45 -23.32 -12.11
CA GLU A 136 -1.95 -24.52 -11.44
C GLU A 136 -3.08 -25.36 -10.79
N ARG A 137 -4.11 -24.72 -10.22
CA ARG A 137 -5.27 -25.45 -9.64
C ARG A 137 -6.20 -26.04 -10.70
N ALA A 138 -6.30 -25.42 -11.87
CA ALA A 138 -7.09 -25.94 -12.98
C ALA A 138 -6.41 -27.16 -13.63
N GLU A 139 -5.08 -27.17 -13.72
CA GLU A 139 -4.31 -28.32 -14.20
C GLU A 139 -4.33 -29.51 -13.24
N VAL A 140 -4.36 -29.27 -11.92
CA VAL A 140 -4.44 -30.35 -10.91
C VAL A 140 -5.82 -31.02 -10.86
N GLN A 141 -6.90 -30.36 -11.32
CA GLN A 141 -8.25 -30.95 -11.34
C GLN A 141 -8.57 -31.75 -12.62
N THR A 142 -7.72 -31.70 -13.65
CA THR A 142 -7.90 -32.44 -14.91
C THR A 142 -7.06 -33.71 -15.03
N GLN A 143 -6.23 -34.03 -14.01
CA GLN A 143 -5.55 -35.32 -13.84
C GLN A 143 -6.34 -36.23 -12.90
#